data_AF-A0A3D2YES2-F1
#
_entry.id   AF-A0A3D2YES2-F1
#
_cell.length_a   1.000
_cell.length_b   1.000
_cell.length_c   1.000
_cell.angle_alpha   90.00
_cell.angle_beta   90.00
_cell.angle_gamma   90.00
#
_symmetry.space_group_name_H-M   'P 1'
#
loop_
_entity.id
_entity.type
_entity.pdbx_description
1 polymer ?
#
loop_
_entity_poly.entity_id
_entity_poly.type
_entity_poly.pdbx_seq_one_letter_code
_entity_poly.pdbx_strand_id
1 'polypeptide(L)'
;MVKKLTLEDRRKIEQMWKDNASPLKIAAELGISQCTVYTELKRGQETDERTGEMVLDHNFRPEYKAERGEKTYQSNLRKRGRRPKAAPSMKGA
;
A
#
# COMPACT_ATOMS: atom_id res chain seq x y z
N MET A 1 4.35 19.99 7.71
CA MET A 1 4.95 19.09 6.71
C MET A 1 4.44 17.67 6.98
N VAL A 2 3.91 16.96 5.98
CA VAL A 2 3.40 15.58 6.20
C VAL A 2 4.59 14.62 6.31
N LYS A 3 4.69 13.86 7.41
CA LYS A 3 5.73 12.83 7.60
C LYS A 3 5.65 11.82 6.46
N LYS A 4 6.75 11.62 5.73
CA LYS A 4 6.87 10.55 4.74
C LYS A 4 7.24 9.27 5.47
N LEU A 5 6.54 8.18 5.16
CA LEU A 5 6.94 6.86 5.62
C LEU A 5 8.29 6.49 4.99
N THR A 6 9.20 6.03 5.84
CA THR A 6 10.45 5.39 5.43
C THR A 6 10.23 3.89 5.20
N LEU A 7 11.24 3.18 4.71
CA LEU A 7 11.17 1.71 4.62
C LEU A 7 11.09 1.08 6.02
N GLU A 8 11.80 1.66 7.01
CA GLU A 8 11.76 1.19 8.39
C GLU A 8 10.38 1.38 9.03
N ASP A 9 9.71 2.52 8.79
CA ASP A 9 8.33 2.70 9.24
C ASP A 9 7.42 1.62 8.63
N ARG A 10 7.62 1.25 7.35
CA ARG A 10 6.83 0.19 6.69
C ARG A 10 7.12 -1.20 7.24
N ARG A 11 8.38 -1.51 7.53
CA ARG A 11 8.76 -2.77 8.20
C ARG A 11 8.12 -2.87 9.58
N LYS A 12 8.02 -1.76 10.30
CA LYS A 12 7.29 -1.69 11.58
C LYS A 12 5.79 -1.91 11.39
N ILE A 13 5.16 -1.32 10.36
CA ILE A 13 3.76 -1.61 9.99
C ILE A 13 3.58 -3.11 9.71
N GLU A 14 4.47 -3.71 8.92
CA GLU A 14 4.42 -5.14 8.59
C GLU A 14 4.51 -6.03 9.82
N GLN A 15 5.47 -5.78 10.70
CA GLN A 15 5.62 -6.55 11.93
C GLN A 15 4.36 -6.44 12.80
N MET A 16 3.88 -5.22 13.07
CA MET A 16 2.69 -5.01 13.89
C MET A 16 1.42 -5.60 13.26
N TRP A 17 1.29 -5.54 11.93
CA TRP A 17 0.16 -6.13 11.22
C TRP A 17 0.16 -7.65 11.34
N LYS A 18 1.33 -8.30 11.20
CA LYS A 18 1.51 -9.73 11.46
C LYS A 18 1.18 -10.08 12.91
N ASP A 19 1.56 -9.23 13.87
CA ASP A 19 1.19 -9.38 15.29
C ASP A 19 -0.29 -9.03 15.57
N ASN A 20 -1.14 -8.98 14.54
CA ASN A 20 -2.58 -8.74 14.60
C ASN A 20 -2.98 -7.36 15.17
N ALA A 21 -2.04 -6.40 15.25
CA ALA A 21 -2.31 -5.07 15.78
C ALA A 21 -3.38 -4.34 14.96
N SER A 22 -4.14 -3.46 15.63
CA SER A 22 -5.14 -2.63 14.94
C SER A 22 -4.46 -1.46 14.21
N PRO A 23 -5.05 -0.95 13.11
CA PRO A 23 -4.53 0.24 12.43
C PRO A 23 -4.41 1.47 13.34
N LEU A 24 -5.27 1.57 14.36
CA LEU A 24 -5.20 2.64 15.37
C LEU A 24 -3.94 2.53 16.24
N LYS A 25 -3.60 1.31 16.69
CA LYS A 25 -2.38 1.07 17.48
C LYS A 25 -1.12 1.35 16.65
N ILE A 26 -1.11 0.92 15.38
CA ILE A 26 -0.01 1.18 14.43
C ILE A 26 0.17 2.69 14.21
N ALA A 27 -0.94 3.41 14.03
CA ALA A 27 -0.92 4.86 13.84
C ALA A 27 -0.33 5.60 15.05
N ALA A 28 -0.76 5.22 16.26
CA ALA A 28 -0.25 5.77 17.52
C ALA A 28 1.25 5.50 17.70
N GLU A 29 1.70 4.26 17.47
CA GLU A 29 3.11 3.86 17.58
C GLU A 29 4.02 4.68 16.63
N LEU A 30 3.58 4.92 15.39
CA LEU A 30 4.39 5.61 14.38
C LEU A 30 4.21 7.13 14.36
N GLY A 31 3.28 7.66 15.16
CA GLY A 31 2.93 9.07 15.19
C GLY A 31 2.35 9.57 13.86
N ILE A 32 1.54 8.76 13.18
CA ILE A 32 0.91 9.09 11.89
C ILE A 32 -0.61 8.98 11.96
N SER A 33 -1.31 9.47 10.94
CA SER A 33 -2.77 9.32 10.88
C SER A 33 -3.18 7.88 10.57
N GLN A 34 -4.33 7.44 11.10
CA GLN A 34 -4.91 6.13 10.77
C GLN A 34 -5.19 5.99 9.26
N CYS A 35 -5.59 7.08 8.59
CA CYS A 35 -5.77 7.13 7.14
C CYS A 35 -4.47 6.80 6.37
N THR A 36 -3.32 7.26 6.88
CA THR A 36 -2.01 6.93 6.32
C THR A 36 -1.71 5.45 6.43
N VAL A 37 -2.04 4.82 7.57
CA VAL A 37 -1.87 3.37 7.76
C VAL A 37 -2.72 2.59 6.76
N TYR A 38 -4.02 2.90 6.62
CA TYR A 38 -4.88 2.22 5.64
C TYR A 38 -4.39 2.38 4.20
N THR A 39 -3.95 3.60 3.84
CA THR A 39 -3.42 3.87 2.50
C THR A 39 -2.16 3.04 2.25
N GLU A 40 -1.30 2.89 3.25
CA GLU A 40 -0.09 2.11 3.13
C GLU A 40 -0.37 0.61 3.08
N LEU A 41 -1.24 0.07 3.93
CA LEU A 41 -1.65 -1.33 3.89
C LEU A 41 -2.14 -1.71 2.49
N LYS A 42 -2.98 -0.87 1.87
CA LYS A 42 -3.47 -1.09 0.51
C LYS A 42 -2.36 -1.14 -0.55
N ARG A 43 -1.25 -0.43 -0.37
CA ARG A 43 -0.12 -0.42 -1.33
C ARG A 43 0.73 -1.68 -1.27
N GLY A 44 0.81 -2.30 -0.09
CA GLY A 44 1.60 -3.51 0.15
C GLY A 44 0.80 -4.81 0.05
N GLN A 45 -0.51 -4.74 -0.25
CA GLN A 45 -1.37 -5.90 -0.45
C GLN A 45 -1.05 -6.63 -1.75
N GLU A 46 -1.13 -7.96 -1.68
CA GLU A 46 -0.93 -8.89 -2.78
C GLU A 46 -2.23 -9.54 -3.23
N THR A 47 -2.33 -9.80 -4.53
CA THR A 47 -3.43 -10.51 -5.17
C THR A 47 -2.83 -11.75 -5.82
N ASP A 48 -3.42 -12.90 -5.57
CA ASP A 48 -3.06 -14.16 -6.23
C ASP A 48 -3.34 -14.03 -7.73
N GLU A 49 -2.30 -14.23 -8.55
CA GLU A 49 -2.38 -14.03 -10.00
C GLU A 49 -3.31 -15.04 -10.70
N ARG A 50 -3.55 -16.20 -10.07
CA ARG A 50 -4.38 -17.27 -10.61
C ARG A 50 -5.85 -17.09 -10.26
N THR A 51 -6.16 -16.73 -9.02
CA THR A 51 -7.56 -16.58 -8.55
C THR A 51 -8.07 -15.14 -8.63
N GLY A 52 -7.18 -14.16 -8.63
CA GLY A 52 -7.54 -12.75 -8.52
C GLY A 52 -7.97 -12.34 -7.10
N GLU A 53 -7.84 -13.22 -6.11
CA GLU A 53 -8.20 -12.96 -4.71
C GLU A 53 -7.04 -12.35 -3.93
N MET A 54 -7.33 -11.62 -2.84
CA MET A 54 -6.27 -11.10 -1.97
C MET A 54 -5.58 -12.25 -1.25
N VAL A 55 -4.25 -12.23 -1.25
CA VAL A 55 -3.48 -13.15 -0.39
C VAL A 55 -3.75 -12.76 1.05
N LEU A 56 -4.11 -13.74 1.88
CA LEU A 56 -4.41 -13.54 3.29
C LEU A 56 -3.23 -13.97 4.17
N ASP A 57 -3.07 -13.29 5.31
CA ASP A 57 -2.16 -13.68 6.36
C ASP A 57 -2.76 -14.77 7.28
N HIS A 58 -1.99 -15.18 8.28
CA HIS A 58 -2.44 -16.17 9.28
C HIS A 58 -3.63 -15.71 10.14
N ASN A 59 -3.94 -14.41 10.14
CA ASN A 59 -5.09 -13.82 10.83
C ASN A 59 -6.30 -13.64 9.89
N PHE A 60 -6.26 -14.23 8.68
CA PHE A 60 -7.27 -14.07 7.63
C PHE A 60 -7.52 -12.61 7.21
N ARG A 61 -6.51 -11.75 7.39
CA ARG A 61 -6.50 -10.38 6.88
C ARG A 61 -5.72 -10.32 5.58
N PRO A 62 -5.94 -9.32 4.71
CA PRO A 62 -5.08 -9.11 3.55
C PRO A 62 -3.61 -9.01 3.99
N GLU A 63 -2.76 -9.86 3.43
CA GLU A 63 -1.33 -9.86 3.69
C GLU A 63 -0.74 -8.51 3.28
N TYR A 64 0.19 -8.01 4.09
CA TYR A 64 0.93 -6.78 3.81
C TYR A 64 2.42 -7.04 3.83
N LYS A 65 3.13 -6.60 2.78
CA LYS A 65 4.60 -6.64 2.68
C LYS A 65 5.16 -5.23 2.56
N ALA A 66 6.12 -4.87 3.42
CA ALA A 66 6.70 -3.52 3.46
C ALA A 66 7.38 -3.12 2.15
N GLU A 67 8.16 -4.04 1.57
CA GLU A 67 8.90 -3.80 0.32
C GLU A 67 7.97 -3.54 -0.86
N ARG A 68 6.83 -4.25 -0.91
CA ARG A 68 5.79 -4.01 -1.92
C ARG A 68 5.16 -2.64 -1.74
N GLY A 69 4.85 -2.26 -0.50
CA GLY A 69 4.37 -0.92 -0.15
C GLY A 69 5.30 0.20 -0.62
N GLU A 70 6.60 0.05 -0.36
CA GLU A 70 7.65 0.97 -0.82
C GLU A 70 7.74 1.03 -2.35
N LYS A 71 7.80 -0.13 -3.03
CA LYS A 71 7.86 -0.21 -4.50
C LYS A 71 6.65 0.46 -5.15
N THR A 72 5.45 0.21 -4.63
CA THR A 72 4.21 0.85 -5.09
C THR A 72 4.25 2.37 -4.86
N TYR A 73 4.70 2.81 -3.67
CA TYR A 73 4.84 4.24 -3.38
C TYR A 73 5.81 4.95 -4.33
N GLN A 74 7.00 4.38 -4.57
CA GLN A 74 7.99 4.94 -5.48
C GLN A 74 7.50 4.96 -6.93
N SER A 75 6.83 3.90 -7.38
CA SER A 75 6.19 3.84 -8.71
C SER A 75 5.14 4.94 -8.89
N ASN A 76 4.28 5.14 -7.88
CA ASN A 76 3.27 6.20 -7.88
C ASN A 76 3.92 7.59 -7.90
N LEU A 77 4.99 7.79 -7.14
CA LEU A 77 5.73 9.05 -7.14
C LEU A 77 6.33 9.36 -8.52
N ARG A 78 6.91 8.37 -9.21
CA ARG A 78 7.43 8.50 -10.58
C ARG A 78 6.35 8.81 -11.62
N LYS A 79 5.12 8.34 -11.41
CA LYS A 79 3.97 8.60 -12.28
C LYS A 79 3.30 9.94 -11.98
N ARG A 80 3.58 10.56 -10.84
CA ARG A 80 2.96 11.82 -10.43
C ARG A 80 3.29 12.93 -11.42
N GLY A 81 2.27 13.70 -11.82
CA GLY A 81 2.41 14.77 -12.81
C GLY A 81 2.48 14.30 -14.27
N ARG A 82 2.57 12.99 -14.52
CA ARG A 82 2.48 12.45 -15.88
C ARG A 82 1.02 12.45 -16.30
N ARG A 83 0.66 13.27 -17.29
CA ARG A 83 -0.65 13.18 -17.94
C ARG A 83 -0.68 11.91 -18.81
N PRO A 84 -1.71 11.04 -18.68
CA PRO A 84 -1.92 9.99 -19.66
C PRO A 84 -1.96 10.63 -21.04
N LYS A 85 -1.20 10.11 -22.01
CA LYS A 85 -1.43 10.49 -23.41
C LYS A 85 -2.88 10.07 -23.70
N ALA A 86 -3.71 11.00 -24.19
CA ALA A 86 -5.05 10.67 -24.63
C ALA A 86 -4.95 9.44 -25.54
N ALA A 87 -5.72 8.39 -25.23
CA ALA A 87 -5.80 7.25 -26.13
C ALA A 87 -6.24 7.77 -27.50
N PRO A 88 -5.66 7.30 -28.61
CA PRO A 88 -6.15 7.68 -29.93
C PRO A 88 -7.63 7.36 -29.97
N SER A 89 -8.48 8.36 -30.23
CA SER A 89 -9.89 8.09 -30.44
C SER A 89 -9.97 7.17 -31.65
N MET A 90 -10.49 5.97 -31.44
CA MET A 90 -10.91 5.13 -32.55
C MET A 90 -12.08 5.87 -33.19
N LYS A 91 -11.80 6.71 -34.19
CA LYS A 91 -12.84 7.21 -35.11
C LYS A 91 -13.37 5.98 -35.81
N GLY A 92 -14.56 5.55 -35.38
CA GLY A 92 -15.33 4.49 -36.02
C GLY A 92 -15.62 4.84 -37.47
N ALA A 93 -15.74 3.76 -38.25
CA ALA A 93 -15.88 3.66 -39.70
C ALA A 93 -17.08 4.41 -40.30
#